data_AF-A0A351V787-F1
#
_entry.id   AF-A0A351V787-F1
#
_cell.length_a   1.000
_cell.length_b   1.000
_cell.length_c   1.000
_cell.angle_alpha   90.00
_cell.angle_beta   90.00
_cell.angle_gamma   90.00
#
_symmetry.space_group_name_H-M   'P 1'
#
loop_
_entity.id
_entity.type
_entity.pdbx_description
1 polymer ?
#
loop_
_entity_poly.entity_id
_entity_poly.type
_entity_poly.pdbx_seq_one_letter_code
_entity_poly.pdbx_strand_id
1 'polypeptide(L)'
;MKGTDNMAVSLKKSLENALKHYERVIFLYQPSKELCTELRTILKKEKKGILLLTATEIPDFPCDQRKLQEDECKSLMELYFTYSFSNHFIFLTDQNEFPWPSILNFAKAGLATRGEILEALMR
;
A
#
# COMPACT_ATOMS: atom_id res chain seq x y z
N MET A 1 -12.85 8.18 27.63
CA MET A 1 -12.18 8.01 26.33
C MET A 1 -11.25 6.80 26.43
N LYS A 2 -11.63 5.65 25.86
CA LYS A 2 -10.86 4.37 25.84
C LYS A 2 -11.12 3.59 24.53
N GLY A 3 -11.34 4.31 23.43
CA GLY A 3 -11.75 3.72 22.15
C GLY A 3 -10.62 3.54 21.13
N THR A 4 -9.51 4.29 21.28
CA THR A 4 -8.44 4.36 20.28
C THR A 4 -7.44 3.21 20.37
N ASP A 5 -7.12 2.72 21.57
CA ASP A 5 -6.12 1.64 21.75
C ASP A 5 -6.60 0.28 21.18
N ASN A 6 -7.88 -0.06 21.34
CA ASN A 6 -8.38 -1.37 20.90
C ASN A 6 -8.45 -1.49 19.37
N MET A 7 -8.72 -0.39 18.66
CA MET A 7 -8.81 -0.39 17.20
C MET A 7 -7.42 -0.57 16.56
N ALA A 8 -6.41 0.15 17.06
CA ALA A 8 -5.04 0.05 16.58
C ALA A 8 -4.47 -1.37 16.76
N VAL A 9 -4.80 -2.04 17.89
CA VAL A 9 -4.41 -3.43 18.14
C VAL A 9 -5.07 -4.39 17.16
N SER A 10 -6.35 -4.19 16.84
CA SER A 10 -7.08 -5.03 15.88
C SER A 10 -6.52 -4.93 14.45
N LEU A 11 -6.24 -3.71 14.00
CA LEU A 11 -5.64 -3.47 12.69
C LEU A 11 -4.23 -4.07 12.60
N LYS A 12 -3.39 -3.83 13.61
CA LYS A 12 -2.04 -4.39 13.67
C LYS A 12 -2.05 -5.92 13.56
N LYS A 13 -2.93 -6.59 14.30
CA LYS A 13 -3.09 -8.05 14.23
C LYS A 13 -3.53 -8.53 12.85
N SER A 14 -4.42 -7.78 12.19
CA SER A 14 -4.86 -8.08 10.82
C SER A 14 -3.71 -7.97 9.82
N LEU A 15 -2.85 -6.97 9.98
CA LEU A 15 -1.65 -6.78 9.16
C LEU A 15 -0.60 -7.85 9.43
N GLU A 16 -0.33 -8.18 10.69
CA GLU A 16 0.55 -9.30 11.05
C GLU A 16 0.06 -10.63 10.46
N ASN A 17 -1.26 -10.86 10.43
CA ASN A 17 -1.81 -12.02 9.77
C ASN A 17 -1.61 -11.95 8.25
N ALA A 18 -1.87 -10.81 7.61
CA ALA A 18 -1.62 -10.65 6.17
C ALA A 18 -0.15 -10.94 5.82
N LEU A 19 0.79 -10.40 6.59
CA LEU A 19 2.23 -10.61 6.38
C LEU A 19 2.69 -12.07 6.54
N LYS A 20 1.90 -12.92 7.20
CA LYS A 20 2.16 -14.37 7.27
C LYS A 20 1.66 -15.13 6.04
N HIS A 21 0.66 -14.61 5.34
CA HIS A 21 -0.03 -15.30 4.24
C HIS A 21 0.39 -14.78 2.87
N TYR A 22 0.73 -13.49 2.78
CA TYR A 22 1.11 -12.82 1.55
C TYR A 22 2.58 -12.49 1.57
N GLU A 23 3.25 -12.66 0.44
CA GLU A 23 4.65 -12.28 0.28
C GLU A 23 4.81 -10.77 0.30
N ARG A 24 3.81 -10.03 -0.21
CA ARG A 24 3.75 -8.58 -0.12
C ARG A 24 2.37 -8.07 0.23
N VAL A 25 2.36 -6.99 1.00
CA VAL A 25 1.18 -6.19 1.28
C VAL A 25 1.43 -4.80 0.70
N ILE A 26 0.52 -4.32 -0.15
CA ILE A 26 0.60 -3.01 -0.78
C ILE A 26 -0.57 -2.19 -0.26
N PHE A 27 -0.31 -1.01 0.28
CA PHE A 27 -1.32 -0.02 0.57
C PHE A 27 -1.38 1.02 -0.55
N LEU A 28 -2.55 1.09 -1.17
CA LEU A 28 -2.85 1.99 -2.28
C LEU A 28 -3.91 3.00 -1.82
N TYR A 29 -3.46 4.19 -1.45
CA TYR A 29 -4.35 5.24 -0.93
C TYR A 29 -4.69 6.25 -2.01
N GLN A 30 -6.00 6.39 -2.27
CA GLN A 30 -6.56 7.32 -3.26
C GLN A 30 -5.83 7.29 -4.61
N PRO A 31 -5.71 6.11 -5.25
CA PRO A 31 -4.96 6.00 -6.49
C PRO A 31 -5.63 6.70 -7.67
N SER A 32 -4.79 7.28 -8.53
CA SER A 32 -5.16 7.69 -9.88
C SER A 32 -5.46 6.46 -10.75
N LYS A 33 -6.24 6.67 -11.82
CA LYS A 33 -6.53 5.63 -12.80
C LYS A 33 -5.25 5.13 -13.50
N GLU A 34 -4.31 6.04 -13.70
CA GLU A 34 -3.01 5.79 -14.31
C GLU A 34 -2.18 4.84 -13.43
N LEU A 35 -2.07 5.12 -12.12
CA LEU A 35 -1.36 4.25 -11.18
C LEU A 35 -2.00 2.86 -11.11
N CYS A 36 -3.33 2.79 -11.06
CA CYS A 36 -4.05 1.52 -11.10
C CYS A 36 -3.74 0.70 -12.37
N THR A 37 -3.63 1.36 -13.53
CA THR A 37 -3.34 0.71 -14.81
C THR A 37 -1.92 0.17 -14.87
N GLU A 38 -0.94 0.94 -14.39
CA GLU A 38 0.46 0.50 -14.34
C GLU A 38 0.65 -0.65 -13.35
N LEU A 39 0.13 -0.51 -12.14
CA LEU A 39 0.24 -1.54 -11.11
C LEU A 39 -0.43 -2.84 -11.57
N ARG A 40 -1.60 -2.77 -12.23
CA ARG A 40 -2.25 -3.94 -12.86
C ARG A 40 -1.35 -4.63 -13.89
N THR A 41 -0.62 -3.86 -14.70
CA THR A 41 0.28 -4.42 -15.72
C THR A 41 1.46 -5.16 -15.10
N ILE A 42 2.01 -4.63 -14.01
CA ILE A 42 3.14 -5.23 -13.27
C ILE A 42 2.67 -6.48 -12.52
N LEU A 43 1.59 -6.38 -11.75
CA LEU A 43 1.05 -7.49 -10.96
C LEU A 43 0.64 -8.70 -11.82
N LYS A 44 0.16 -8.49 -13.05
CA LYS A 44 -0.12 -9.59 -13.99
C LYS A 44 1.10 -10.43 -14.36
N LYS A 45 2.30 -9.86 -14.26
CA LYS A 45 3.58 -10.55 -14.53
C LYS A 45 4.15 -11.17 -13.27
N GLU A 46 3.68 -10.74 -12.10
CA GLU A 46 4.18 -11.17 -10.81
C GLU A 46 3.57 -12.51 -10.41
N LYS A 47 4.39 -13.41 -9.87
CA LYS A 47 3.94 -14.75 -9.46
C LYS A 47 3.74 -14.88 -7.94
N LYS A 48 3.91 -13.77 -7.22
CA LYS A 48 3.93 -13.72 -5.76
C LYS A 48 2.53 -13.52 -5.19
N GLY A 49 2.32 -14.01 -3.97
CA GLY A 49 1.10 -13.73 -3.21
C GLY A 49 1.10 -12.26 -2.78
N ILE A 50 0.19 -11.45 -3.31
CA ILE A 50 0.11 -10.02 -3.04
C ILE A 50 -1.27 -9.68 -2.50
N LEU A 51 -1.31 -8.97 -1.37
CA LEU A 51 -2.52 -8.36 -0.85
C LEU A 51 -2.51 -6.85 -1.13
N LEU A 52 -3.54 -6.36 -1.80
CA LEU A 52 -3.79 -4.94 -1.95
C LEU A 52 -4.75 -4.45 -0.85
N LEU A 53 -4.28 -3.54 -0.03
CA LEU A 53 -5.08 -2.74 0.87
C LEU A 53 -5.41 -1.42 0.17
N THR A 54 -6.68 -1.06 0.08
CA THR A 54 -7.10 0.13 -0.65
C THR A 54 -8.30 0.79 -0.01
N ALA A 55 -8.37 2.13 -0.06
CA ALA A 55 -9.55 2.89 0.39
C ALA A 55 -10.76 2.69 -0.56
N THR A 56 -10.49 2.34 -1.82
CA THR A 56 -11.50 2.17 -2.87
C THR A 56 -11.36 0.78 -3.46
N GLU A 57 -12.48 0.07 -3.61
CA GLU A 57 -12.50 -1.22 -4.29
C GLU A 57 -12.19 -1.04 -5.78
N ILE A 58 -11.28 -1.86 -6.31
CA ILE A 58 -10.89 -1.81 -7.72
C ILE A 58 -11.34 -3.11 -8.39
N PRO A 59 -12.40 -3.09 -9.22
CA PRO A 59 -12.89 -4.28 -9.88
C PRO A 59 -11.81 -4.96 -10.73
N ASP A 60 -11.79 -6.30 -10.69
CA ASP A 60 -10.93 -7.16 -11.50
C ASP A 60 -9.42 -6.83 -11.39
N PHE A 61 -8.97 -6.41 -10.20
CA PHE A 61 -7.54 -6.21 -9.95
C PHE A 61 -6.84 -7.58 -9.83
N PRO A 62 -5.62 -7.74 -10.37
CA PRO A 62 -4.96 -9.05 -10.50
C PRO A 62 -4.28 -9.53 -9.21
N CYS A 63 -4.92 -9.34 -8.06
CA CYS A 63 -4.47 -9.82 -6.76
C CYS A 63 -5.61 -9.81 -5.75
N ASP A 64 -5.39 -10.40 -4.57
CA ASP A 64 -6.35 -10.30 -3.47
C ASP A 64 -6.44 -8.86 -2.97
N GLN A 65 -7.65 -8.43 -2.63
CA GLN A 65 -7.93 -7.06 -2.22
C GLN A 65 -8.70 -7.03 -0.90
N ARG A 66 -8.36 -6.06 -0.04
CA ARG A 66 -9.14 -5.70 1.14
C ARG A 66 -9.42 -4.21 1.09
N LYS A 67 -10.71 -3.86 1.04
CA LYS A 67 -11.15 -2.49 1.23
C LYS A 67 -10.96 -2.08 2.69
N LEU A 68 -10.30 -0.95 2.91
CA LEU A 68 -10.11 -0.35 4.22
C LEU A 68 -11.21 0.65 4.53
N GLN A 69 -11.58 0.72 5.81
CA GLN A 69 -12.37 1.84 6.33
C GLN A 69 -11.50 3.11 6.50
N GLU A 70 -12.13 4.27 6.64
CA GLU A 70 -11.42 5.56 6.70
C GLU A 70 -10.49 5.66 7.92
N ASP A 71 -10.94 5.15 9.07
CA ASP A 71 -10.18 5.04 10.31
C ASP A 71 -9.03 4.03 10.22
N GLU A 72 -9.23 2.89 9.54
CA GLU A 72 -8.15 1.95 9.22
C GLU A 72 -7.09 2.62 8.32
N CYS A 73 -7.50 3.40 7.32
CA CYS A 73 -6.58 4.14 6.45
C CYS A 73 -5.72 5.11 7.26
N LYS A 74 -6.34 5.91 8.14
CA LYS A 74 -5.62 6.85 9.03
C LYS A 74 -4.60 6.13 9.89
N SER A 75 -5.04 5.06 10.55
CA SER A 75 -4.18 4.26 11.43
C SER A 75 -3.01 3.60 10.66
N LEU A 76 -3.26 3.13 9.44
CA LEU A 76 -2.23 2.49 8.62
C LEU A 76 -1.20 3.50 8.09
N MET A 77 -1.64 4.72 7.76
CA MET A 77 -0.74 5.83 7.47
C MET A 77 0.13 6.16 8.69
N GLU A 78 -0.44 6.28 9.89
CA GLU A 78 0.31 6.52 11.13
C GLU A 78 1.32 5.39 11.40
N LEU A 79 0.91 4.14 11.23
CA LEU A 79 1.78 2.98 11.43
C LEU A 79 2.93 2.93 10.41
N TYR A 80 2.72 3.33 9.14
CA TYR A 80 3.78 3.33 8.12
C TYR A 80 4.99 4.16 8.54
N PHE A 81 4.80 5.24 9.31
CA PHE A 81 5.89 6.07 9.82
C PHE A 81 6.70 5.42 10.93
N THR A 82 6.30 4.25 11.41
CA THR A 82 7.11 3.45 12.31
C THR A 82 8.05 2.59 11.47
N TYR A 83 9.37 2.76 11.66
CA TYR A 83 10.41 2.09 10.86
C TYR A 83 10.25 0.57 10.79
N SER A 84 9.82 -0.05 11.90
CA SER A 84 9.57 -1.49 11.94
C SER A 84 8.43 -1.91 11.02
N PHE A 85 7.43 -1.06 10.82
CA PHE A 85 6.26 -1.38 10.02
C PHE A 85 6.56 -1.19 8.52
N SER A 86 7.19 -0.08 8.11
CA SER A 86 7.50 0.21 6.70
C SER A 86 8.33 -0.87 6.00
N ASN A 87 9.10 -1.67 6.75
CA ASN A 87 9.90 -2.76 6.18
C ASN A 87 9.07 -3.96 5.70
N HIS A 88 7.78 -4.00 6.01
CA HIS A 88 6.92 -5.16 5.76
C HIS A 88 5.82 -4.93 4.72
N PHE A 89 5.57 -3.69 4.32
CA PHE A 89 4.53 -3.36 3.35
C PHE A 89 4.87 -2.08 2.60
N ILE A 90 4.29 -1.93 1.42
CA ILE A 90 4.62 -0.86 0.49
C ILE A 90 3.48 0.16 0.51
N PHE A 91 3.80 1.44 0.66
CA PHE A 91 2.82 2.51 0.52
C PHE A 91 2.96 3.22 -0.83
N LEU A 92 1.87 3.25 -1.61
CA LEU A 92 1.75 3.94 -2.90
C LEU A 92 0.62 4.97 -2.83
N THR A 93 0.93 6.23 -3.14
CA THR A 93 -0.06 7.31 -3.22
C THR A 93 0.34 8.34 -4.28
N ASP A 94 -0.64 8.81 -5.06
CA ASP A 94 -0.43 9.80 -6.12
C ASP A 94 -0.50 11.26 -5.62
N GLN A 95 -0.98 11.51 -4.40
CA GLN A 95 -1.25 12.88 -3.94
C GLN A 95 0.04 13.64 -3.57
N ASN A 96 0.11 14.90 -4.00
CA ASN A 96 1.07 15.90 -3.50
C ASN A 96 0.77 16.34 -2.05
N GLU A 97 -0.42 15.99 -1.55
CA GLU A 97 -0.97 16.42 -0.25
C GLU A 97 -0.28 15.75 0.94
N PHE A 98 0.44 14.65 0.69
CA PHE A 98 1.25 13.98 1.68
C PHE A 98 2.73 14.36 1.50
N PRO A 99 3.34 15.15 2.41
CA PRO A 99 4.75 15.56 2.34
C PRO A 99 5.73 14.41 2.64
N TRP A 100 5.23 13.18 2.58
CA TRP A 100 5.89 11.98 3.06
C TRP A 100 6.68 11.36 1.91
N PRO A 101 7.78 10.64 2.20
CA PRO A 101 8.56 9.95 1.20
C PRO A 101 7.78 8.73 0.69
N SER A 102 6.78 8.98 -0.15
CA SER A 102 6.29 7.99 -1.11
C SER A 102 7.45 7.66 -2.01
N ILE A 103 7.66 6.38 -2.31
CA ILE A 103 8.70 6.00 -3.26
C ILE A 103 8.49 6.67 -4.63
N LEU A 104 7.26 7.11 -4.93
CA LEU A 104 6.92 7.86 -6.14
C LEU A 104 7.55 9.26 -6.18
N ASN A 105 8.03 9.79 -5.05
CA ASN A 105 8.79 11.05 -5.03
C ASN A 105 10.13 10.92 -5.75
N PHE A 106 10.74 9.73 -5.79
CA PHE A 106 11.94 9.48 -6.60
C PHE A 106 11.63 9.62 -8.09
N ALA A 107 10.41 9.24 -8.53
CA ALA A 107 9.99 9.47 -9.91
C ALA A 107 9.77 10.96 -10.22
N LYS A 108 9.16 11.70 -9.29
CA LYS A 108 8.99 13.16 -9.43
C LYS A 108 10.32 13.91 -9.49
N ALA A 109 11.35 13.43 -8.79
CA ALA A 109 12.71 13.98 -8.85
C ALA A 109 13.47 13.63 -10.14
N GLY A 110 12.87 12.83 -11.04
CA GLY A 110 13.50 12.40 -12.30
C GLY A 110 14.61 11.37 -12.11
N LEU A 111 14.72 10.75 -10.93
CA LEU A 111 15.77 9.78 -10.62
C LEU A 111 15.46 8.39 -11.22
N ALA A 112 14.17 8.07 -11.42
CA ALA A 112 13.70 6.86 -12.06
C ALA A 112 12.30 7.12 -12.66
N THR A 113 11.84 6.28 -13.57
CA THR A 113 10.43 6.29 -13.99
C THR A 113 9.54 5.64 -12.92
N ARG A 114 8.25 6.00 -12.91
CA ARG A 114 7.27 5.36 -12.01
C ARG A 114 7.21 3.85 -12.20
N GLY A 115 7.25 3.39 -13.45
CA GLY A 115 7.28 1.97 -13.79
C GLY A 115 8.48 1.23 -13.21
N GLU A 116 9.69 1.80 -13.35
CA GLU A 116 10.93 1.19 -12.80
C GLU A 116 10.88 1.05 -11.28
N ILE A 117 10.32 2.05 -10.58
CA ILE A 117 10.15 2.01 -9.13
C ILE A 117 9.18 0.91 -8.72
N LEU A 118 8.03 0.84 -9.38
CA LEU A 118 7.04 -0.19 -9.10
C LEU A 118 7.60 -1.59 -9.39
N GLU A 119 8.34 -1.77 -10.49
CA GLU A 119 9.01 -3.04 -10.78
C GLU A 119 10.04 -3.40 -9.71
N ALA A 120 10.87 -2.45 -9.24
CA ALA A 120 11.86 -2.71 -8.21
C ALA A 120 11.22 -3.14 -6.89
N LEU A 121 10.09 -2.54 -6.51
CA LEU A 121 9.32 -2.92 -5.34
C LEU A 121 8.67 -4.31 -5.46
N MET A 122 8.37 -4.74 -6.69
CA MET A 122 7.72 -6.02 -6.98
C MET A 122 8.72 -7.14 -7.33
N ARG A 123 10.04 -6.93 -7.32
CA ARG A 123 11.06 -8.00 -7.50
C ARG A 123 11.52 -8.54 -6.16
#